data_AF-A0A9E6JQQ2-F1
#
_entry.id   AF-A0A9E6JQQ2-F1
#
_cell.length_a   1.000
_cell.length_b   1.000
_cell.length_c   1.000
_cell.angle_alpha   90.00
_cell.angle_beta   90.00
_cell.angle_gamma   90.00
#
_symmetry.space_group_name_H-M   'P 1'
#
loop_
_entity.id
_entity.type
_entity.pdbx_description
1 polymer ?
#
loop_
_entity_poly.entity_id
_entity_poly.type
_entity_poly.pdbx_seq_one_letter_code
_entity_poly.pdbx_strand_id
1 'polypeptide(L)'
;MKKTIRHTAVQLRDDNRLRCSIVYGKVARFIPGMMGKIALVDDGCLIGYHIVNGNRERAFLFRTDMSGGIQKISGIYPKVTLLVATRSR
;
A
#
# COMPACT_ATOMS: atom_id res chain seq x y z
N MET A 1 17.47 4.20 -23.88
CA MET A 1 16.76 5.00 -22.85
C MET A 1 16.69 4.18 -21.57
N LYS A 2 17.14 4.70 -20.41
CA LYS A 2 16.90 4.04 -19.11
C LYS A 2 15.40 4.10 -18.83
N LYS A 3 14.76 2.94 -18.65
CA LYS A 3 13.35 2.87 -18.22
C LYS A 3 13.28 3.38 -16.79
N THR A 4 12.69 4.55 -16.56
CA THR A 4 12.39 5.03 -15.21
C THR A 4 11.30 4.12 -14.64
N ILE A 5 11.66 3.29 -13.66
CA ILE A 5 10.70 2.48 -12.92
C ILE A 5 9.96 3.42 -11.97
N ARG A 6 8.63 3.55 -12.12
CA ARG A 6 7.82 4.23 -11.12
C ARG A 6 7.44 3.21 -10.05
N HIS A 7 7.25 3.71 -8.84
CA HIS A 7 6.90 2.89 -7.71
C HIS A 7 5.66 3.46 -7.03
N THR A 8 4.81 2.56 -6.55
CA THR A 8 3.82 2.88 -5.53
C THR A 8 4.46 2.71 -4.15
N ALA A 9 4.45 3.76 -3.36
CA ALA A 9 4.84 3.77 -1.97
C ALA A 9 3.68 3.34 -1.08
N VAL A 10 3.94 2.39 -0.18
CA VAL A 10 3.00 1.90 0.83
C VAL A 10 3.65 2.05 2.21
N GLN A 11 3.10 2.92 3.05
CA GLN A 11 3.55 3.15 4.42
C GLN A 11 3.11 1.99 5.31
N LEU A 12 4.09 1.33 5.93
CA LEU A 12 3.92 0.26 6.89
C LEU A 12 4.22 0.80 8.28
N ARG A 13 3.15 1.26 8.95
CA ARG A 13 3.21 1.69 10.36
C ARG A 13 3.20 0.47 11.26
N ASP A 14 3.91 0.57 12.37
CA ASP A 14 3.92 -0.47 13.40
C ASP A 14 3.92 0.18 14.78
N ASP A 15 2.81 0.87 15.07
CA ASP A 15 2.63 1.59 16.32
C ASP A 15 1.62 0.84 17.20
N ASN A 16 1.60 1.12 18.51
CA ASN A 16 0.71 0.43 19.47
C ASN A 16 -0.78 0.46 19.10
N ARG A 17 -1.22 1.49 18.35
CA ARG A 17 -2.62 1.69 17.97
C ARG A 17 -2.91 1.42 16.49
N LEU A 18 -1.91 1.56 15.62
CA LEU A 18 -2.08 1.48 14.17
C LEU A 18 -0.97 0.64 13.57
N ARG A 19 -1.35 -0.51 13.01
CA ARG A 19 -0.45 -1.41 12.30
C ARG A 19 -0.90 -1.53 10.85
N CYS A 20 0.04 -1.39 9.93
CA CYS A 20 -0.20 -1.54 8.52
C CYS A 20 0.76 -2.58 7.94
N SER A 21 0.23 -3.54 7.19
CA SER A 21 1.00 -4.64 6.62
C SER A 21 0.60 -4.90 5.17
N ILE A 22 1.56 -5.40 4.39
CA ILE A 22 1.26 -6.02 3.09
C ILE A 22 1.08 -7.50 3.38
N VAL A 23 -0.12 -8.01 3.10
CA VAL A 23 -0.50 -9.42 3.30
C VAL A 23 -0.44 -10.22 2.00
N TYR A 24 -0.34 -9.54 0.85
CA TYR A 24 -0.21 -10.17 -0.45
C TYR A 24 0.54 -9.27 -1.44
N GLY A 25 1.34 -9.89 -2.30
CA GLY A 25 2.06 -9.25 -3.40
C GLY A 25 3.55 -9.02 -3.13
N LYS A 26 4.27 -8.61 -4.17
CA LYS A 26 5.74 -8.49 -4.13
C LYS A 26 6.16 -7.04 -3.91
N VAL A 27 6.97 -6.83 -2.88
CA VAL A 27 7.65 -5.55 -2.62
C VAL A 27 8.99 -5.56 -3.35
N ALA A 28 9.30 -4.48 -4.07
CA ALA A 28 10.59 -4.35 -4.76
C ALA A 28 11.70 -4.04 -3.76
N ARG A 29 11.44 -3.13 -2.81
CA ARG A 29 12.36 -2.78 -1.72
C ARG A 29 11.65 -2.04 -0.60
N PHE A 30 12.32 -1.92 0.54
CA PHE A 30 11.90 -1.09 1.66
C PHE A 30 12.84 0.11 1.81
N ILE A 31 12.28 1.26 2.18
CA ILE A 31 13.04 2.44 2.58
C ILE A 31 12.58 2.90 3.97
N PRO A 32 13.45 3.57 4.75
CA PRO A 32 13.03 4.23 5.98
C PRO A 32 11.99 5.32 5.70
N GLY A 33 11.00 5.44 6.57
CA GLY A 33 10.02 6.51 6.57
C GLY A 33 9.78 7.02 7.98
N MET A 34 9.24 8.23 8.10
CA MET A 34 9.05 8.92 9.38
C MET A 34 8.12 8.15 10.36
N MET A 35 7.17 7.40 9.82
CA MET A 35 6.16 6.64 10.58
C MET A 35 6.37 5.12 10.44
N GLY A 36 7.61 4.68 10.20
CA GLY A 36 7.94 3.29 9.90
C GLY A 36 8.38 3.08 8.44
N LYS A 37 8.58 1.83 8.05
CA LYS A 37 9.10 1.47 6.72
C LYS A 37 8.11 1.84 5.63
N ILE A 38 8.61 2.27 4.49
CA ILE A 38 7.84 2.44 3.26
C ILE A 38 8.23 1.31 2.31
N ALA A 39 7.26 0.49 1.92
CA ALA A 39 7.42 -0.47 0.85
C ALA A 39 7.28 0.23 -0.50
N LEU A 40 8.27 0.05 -1.37
CA LEU A 40 8.20 0.46 -2.77
C LEU A 40 7.81 -0.75 -3.60
N VAL A 41 6.70 -0.62 -4.32
CA VAL A 41 6.12 -1.65 -5.16
C VAL A 41 6.20 -1.20 -6.61
N ASP A 42 6.64 -2.10 -7.49
CA ASP A 42 6.69 -1.83 -8.93
C ASP A 42 5.30 -1.66 -9.54
N ASP A 43 5.23 -0.98 -10.68
CA ASP A 43 3.98 -0.77 -11.40
C ASP A 43 3.37 -2.08 -11.93
N GLY A 44 2.04 -2.12 -12.00
CA GLY A 44 1.27 -3.25 -12.50
C GLY A 44 1.08 -4.38 -11.49
N CYS A 45 1.72 -4.31 -10.32
CA CYS A 45 1.63 -5.29 -9.26
C CYS A 45 0.28 -5.25 -8.54
N LEU A 46 -0.17 -6.43 -8.11
CA LEU A 46 -1.34 -6.60 -7.26
C LEU A 46 -0.88 -6.67 -5.80
N ILE A 47 -1.48 -5.85 -4.93
CA ILE A 47 -1.09 -5.72 -3.52
C ILE A 47 -2.30 -5.86 -2.62
N GLY A 48 -2.19 -6.75 -1.64
CA GLY A 48 -3.09 -6.84 -0.50
C GLY A 48 -2.51 -6.05 0.67
N TYR A 49 -3.24 -5.03 1.11
CA TYR A 49 -2.84 -4.13 2.19
C TYR A 49 -3.84 -4.20 3.33
N HIS A 50 -3.36 -4.39 4.55
CA HIS A 50 -4.16 -4.54 5.75
C HIS A 50 -3.82 -3.43 6.74
N ILE A 51 -4.85 -2.86 7.33
CA ILE A 51 -4.76 -1.81 8.34
C ILE A 51 -5.52 -2.29 9.58
N VAL A 52 -4.82 -2.37 10.70
CA VAL A 52 -5.39 -2.63 12.03
C VAL A 52 -5.31 -1.36 12.85
N ASN A 53 -6.44 -0.84 13.30
CA ASN A 53 -6.55 0.35 14.15
C ASN A 53 -7.36 0.03 15.42
N GLY A 54 -6.67 -0.38 16.48
CA GLY A 54 -7.32 -0.99 17.65
C GLY A 54 -8.13 -2.22 17.23
N ASN A 55 -9.43 -2.24 17.52
CA ASN A 55 -10.35 -3.33 17.16
C ASN A 55 -10.96 -3.18 15.75
N ARG A 56 -10.58 -2.14 15.00
CA ARG A 56 -11.10 -1.90 13.65
C ARG A 56 -10.09 -2.35 12.62
N GLU A 57 -10.53 -3.18 11.70
CA GLU A 57 -9.69 -3.65 10.60
C GLU A 57 -10.22 -3.20 9.25
N ARG A 58 -9.31 -2.94 8.32
CA ARG A 58 -9.62 -2.72 6.92
C ARG A 58 -8.61 -3.45 6.06
N ALA A 59 -9.08 -4.10 5.01
CA ALA A 59 -8.20 -4.69 4.00
C ALA A 59 -8.55 -4.15 2.62
N PHE A 60 -7.52 -3.99 1.80
CA PHE A 60 -7.62 -3.48 0.45
C PHE A 60 -6.85 -4.40 -0.49
N LEU A 61 -7.45 -4.73 -1.62
CA LEU A 61 -6.74 -5.31 -2.76
C LEU A 61 -6.73 -4.26 -3.87
N PHE A 62 -5.55 -3.88 -4.33
CA PHE A 62 -5.40 -2.87 -5.37
C PHE A 62 -4.29 -3.23 -6.35
N ARG A 63 -4.40 -2.68 -7.56
CA ARG A 63 -3.35 -2.72 -8.57
C ARG A 63 -2.58 -1.41 -8.55
N THR A 64 -1.24 -1.49 -8.50
CA THR A 64 -0.35 -0.35 -8.71
C THR A 64 -0.41 0.01 -10.20
N ASP A 65 -0.68 1.27 -10.55
CA ASP A 65 -0.84 1.68 -11.95
C ASP A 65 -0.17 3.04 -12.17
N MET A 66 0.50 3.20 -13.32
CA MET A 66 1.11 4.45 -13.76
C MET A 66 0.12 5.47 -14.32
N SER A 67 -1.11 5.06 -14.66
CA SER A 67 -1.96 5.76 -15.64
C SER A 67 -3.21 6.45 -15.08
N GLY A 68 -3.33 6.58 -13.76
CA GLY A 68 -4.41 7.37 -13.16
C GLY A 68 -5.41 6.56 -12.35
N GLY A 69 -4.90 5.70 -11.46
CA GLY A 69 -5.72 5.20 -10.36
C GLY A 69 -6.49 6.35 -9.71
N ILE A 70 -7.78 6.15 -9.46
CA ILE A 70 -8.65 7.22 -8.90
C ILE A 70 -8.74 7.13 -7.39
N GLN A 71 -8.44 5.95 -6.81
CA GLN A 71 -8.65 5.71 -5.40
C GLN A 71 -7.47 6.18 -4.56
N LYS A 72 -7.78 7.05 -3.59
CA LYS A 72 -6.87 7.39 -2.51
C LYS A 72 -7.09 6.42 -1.35
N ILE A 73 -6.02 5.75 -0.92
CA ILE A 73 -6.00 4.89 0.28
C ILE A 73 -4.95 5.46 1.23
N SER A 74 -5.27 5.54 2.52
CA SER A 74 -4.34 6.08 3.52
C SER A 74 -3.04 5.28 3.53
N GLY A 75 -1.92 6.00 3.54
CA GLY A 75 -0.58 5.39 3.51
C GLY A 75 -0.13 4.92 2.13
N ILE A 76 -0.89 5.15 1.06
CA ILE A 76 -0.53 4.73 -0.30
C ILE A 76 -0.41 5.95 -1.22
N TYR A 77 0.69 6.01 -1.99
CA TYR A 77 0.93 7.03 -3.01
C TYR A 77 1.71 6.46 -4.21
N PRO A 78 1.37 6.79 -5.46
CA PRO A 78 0.24 7.62 -5.89
C PRO A 78 -1.11 6.89 -5.69
N LYS A 79 -2.19 7.49 -6.21
CA LYS A 79 -3.50 6.83 -6.25
C LYS A 79 -3.42 5.53 -7.05
N VAL A 80 -4.26 4.56 -6.66
CA VAL A 80 -4.24 3.19 -7.19
C VAL A 80 -5.59 2.79 -7.75
N THR A 81 -5.63 1.67 -8.48
CA THR A 81 -6.88 1.04 -8.92
C THR A 81 -7.33 0.06 -7.85
N LEU A 82 -8.33 0.45 -7.07
CA LEU A 82 -8.90 -0.38 -6.03
C LEU A 82 -9.79 -1.47 -6.63
N LEU A 83 -9.57 -2.72 -6.21
CA LEU A 83 -10.36 -3.88 -6.65
C LEU A 83 -11.32 -4.35 -5.55
N VAL A 84 -10.83 -4.40 -4.30
CA VAL A 84 -11.60 -4.84 -3.14
C VAL A 84 -11.29 -3.95 -1.96
N ALA A 85 -12.32 -3.53 -1.22
CA ALA A 85 -12.19 -2.93 0.10
C ALA A 85 -13.12 -3.63 1.08
N THR A 86 -12.57 -4.09 2.20
CA THR A 86 -13.33 -4.71 3.28
C THR A 86 -13.02 -4.01 4.60
N ARG A 87 -13.94 -4.17 5.56
CA ARG A 87 -13.78 -3.68 6.93
C ARG A 87 -14.35 -4.71 7.90
N SER A 88 -13.77 -4.80 9.09
CA SER A 88 -14.42 -5.50 10.21
C SER A 88 -15.76 -4.82 10.53
N ARG A 89 -16.70 -5.60 11.09
CA ARG A 89 -17.96 -5.06 11.61
C ARG A 89 -17.72 -4.14 12.80
#